data_AF-A0A3Q8VJS2-F1
#
_entry.id   AF-A0A3Q8VJS2-F1
#
_cell.length_a   1.000
_cell.length_b   1.000
_cell.length_c   1.000
_cell.angle_alpha   90.00
_cell.angle_beta   90.00
_cell.angle_gamma   90.00
#
_symmetry.space_group_name_H-M   'P 1'
#
loop_
_entity.id
_entity.type
_entity.pdbx_description
1 polymer ?
#
loop_
_entity_poly.entity_id
_entity_poly.type
_entity_poly.pdbx_seq_one_letter_code
_entity_poly.pdbx_strand_id
1 'polypeptide(L)'
;LIMPVLPGLLRDLVHSNDVTAHYGILLALYALMQFACAPVLGALSDRFGRRPVLLVSLAGAAVDYAIMATAPFLWVLYIGRIVAGITGATGAVAGAYIADITDGDERARHFGFMSACFGFGMVAGPVLGGLMGGFSPHAPFFAAAALNGLNFLTGCFLLPESHKGERRPLRREALNPLASFRWARGMTVVAALMAVFFIMQLVGQVPAALWVIFGEDRFHWDATTIGISLAAFGILHSLAQAMITGPVAARLGERRALMLGMIADGTGYILLAFATRGWMAFPIMVLLASGGIGMPALQAM
;
A
#
# COMPACT_ATOMS: atom_id res chain seq x y z
N LEU A 1 6.71 6.72 3.67
CA LEU A 1 7.28 8.06 3.88
C LEU A 1 6.19 9.09 4.22
N ILE A 2 5.16 9.23 3.39
CA ILE A 2 4.23 10.36 3.49
C ILE A 2 3.14 10.20 4.55
N MET A 3 2.61 8.98 4.75
CA MET A 3 1.47 8.74 5.65
C MET A 3 1.61 9.33 7.05
N PRO A 4 2.75 9.16 7.78
CA PRO A 4 2.88 9.67 9.14
C PRO A 4 2.89 11.20 9.25
N VAL A 5 3.23 11.92 8.18
CA VAL A 5 3.44 13.37 8.21
C VAL A 5 2.35 14.18 7.51
N LEU A 6 1.55 13.51 6.68
CA LEU A 6 0.51 14.15 5.90
C LEU A 6 -0.54 14.88 6.77
N PRO A 7 -0.98 14.37 7.94
CA PRO A 7 -1.85 15.12 8.84
C PRO A 7 -1.22 16.43 9.34
N GLY A 8 0.07 16.41 9.68
CA GLY A 8 0.83 17.60 10.08
C GLY A 8 0.84 18.66 8.98
N LEU A 9 1.20 18.27 7.75
CA LEU A 9 1.22 19.18 6.60
C LEU A 9 -0.16 19.78 6.29
N LEU A 10 -1.24 19.01 6.51
CA LEU A 10 -2.60 19.52 6.31
C LEU A 10 -2.99 20.57 7.34
N ARG A 11 -2.53 20.47 8.58
CA ARG A 11 -2.79 21.49 9.62
C ARG A 11 -2.16 22.83 9.27
N ASP A 12 -1.00 22.82 8.61
CA ASP A 12 -0.32 24.05 8.16
C ASP A 12 -1.10 24.76 7.03
N LEU A 13 -1.80 23.99 6.19
CA LEU A 13 -2.51 24.49 5.00
C LEU A 13 -4.02 24.71 5.22
N VAL A 14 -4.62 24.06 6.23
CA VAL A 14 -6.06 24.09 6.50
C VAL A 14 -6.29 24.63 7.91
N HIS A 15 -6.84 25.84 8.02
CA HIS A 15 -7.14 26.48 9.30
C HIS A 15 -8.50 26.05 9.91
N SER A 16 -9.16 25.03 9.33
CA SER A 16 -10.48 24.53 9.75
C SER A 16 -10.40 23.16 10.44
N ASN A 17 -11.46 22.79 11.16
CA ASN A 17 -11.61 21.50 11.84
C ASN A 17 -11.74 20.28 10.89
N ASP A 18 -11.62 20.46 9.57
CA ASP A 18 -11.87 19.43 8.55
C ASP A 18 -10.61 18.66 8.12
N VAL A 19 -9.50 18.76 8.86
CA VAL A 19 -8.22 18.09 8.55
C VAL A 19 -8.42 16.59 8.33
N THR A 20 -9.20 15.93 9.19
CA THR A 20 -9.52 14.49 9.08
C THR A 20 -10.26 14.16 7.78
N ALA A 21 -11.20 15.00 7.37
CA ALA A 21 -11.96 14.79 6.13
C ALA A 21 -11.04 14.93 4.90
N HIS A 22 -10.21 15.97 4.87
CA HIS A 22 -9.24 16.17 3.78
C HIS A 22 -8.19 15.05 3.72
N TYR A 23 -7.70 14.59 4.87
CA TYR A 23 -6.79 13.46 4.95
C TYR A 23 -7.42 12.19 4.36
N GLY A 24 -8.67 11.88 4.73
CA GLY A 24 -9.42 10.76 4.19
C GLY A 24 -9.61 10.86 2.66
N ILE A 25 -9.96 12.05 2.14
CA ILE A 25 -10.12 12.27 0.69
C ILE A 25 -8.79 12.08 -0.04
N LEU A 26 -7.68 12.57 0.50
CA LEU A 26 -6.34 12.43 -0.10
C LEU A 26 -5.86 10.96 -0.13
N LEU A 27 -6.21 10.16 0.88
CA LEU A 27 -5.98 8.72 0.85
C LEU A 27 -6.87 8.04 -0.20
N ALA A 28 -8.17 8.38 -0.22
CA ALA A 28 -9.13 7.80 -1.14
C ALA A 28 -8.82 8.11 -2.61
N LEU A 29 -8.43 9.34 -2.95
CA LEU A 29 -8.08 9.74 -4.31
C LEU A 29 -6.89 8.94 -4.85
N TYR A 30 -5.86 8.77 -4.04
CA TYR A 30 -4.71 7.94 -4.44
C TYR A 30 -5.11 6.49 -4.67
N ALA A 31 -5.86 5.89 -3.75
CA ALA A 31 -6.31 4.50 -3.89
C ALA A 31 -7.23 4.32 -5.10
N LEU A 32 -8.12 5.28 -5.35
CA LEU A 32 -9.03 5.30 -6.50
C LEU A 32 -8.26 5.38 -7.82
N MET A 33 -7.29 6.30 -7.93
CA MET A 33 -6.47 6.43 -9.12
C MET A 33 -5.59 5.20 -9.32
N GLN A 34 -5.05 4.63 -8.24
CA GLN A 34 -4.27 3.40 -8.31
C GLN A 34 -5.10 2.23 -8.85
N PHE A 35 -6.34 2.08 -8.36
CA PHE A 35 -7.28 1.06 -8.83
C PHE A 35 -7.70 1.27 -10.30
N ALA A 36 -8.06 2.51 -10.67
CA ALA A 36 -8.53 2.83 -12.01
C ALA A 36 -7.41 2.74 -13.07
N CYS A 37 -6.19 3.13 -12.72
CA CYS A 37 -5.07 3.21 -13.66
C CYS A 37 -4.21 1.94 -13.70
N ALA A 38 -4.34 1.01 -12.75
CA ALA A 38 -3.58 -0.25 -12.78
C ALA A 38 -3.79 -1.07 -14.07
N PRO A 39 -5.02 -1.32 -14.56
CA PRO A 39 -5.21 -2.02 -15.84
C PRO A 39 -4.70 -1.21 -17.03
N VAL A 40 -4.87 0.12 -16.97
CA VAL A 40 -4.43 1.04 -18.03
C VAL A 40 -2.92 1.00 -18.19
N LEU A 41 -2.16 1.10 -17.10
CA LEU A 41 -0.71 1.01 -17.12
C LEU A 41 -0.21 -0.38 -17.49
N GLY A 42 -0.89 -1.45 -17.04
CA GLY A 42 -0.63 -2.81 -17.49
C GLY A 42 -0.71 -2.93 -19.01
N ALA A 43 -1.84 -2.53 -19.59
CA ALA A 43 -2.08 -2.60 -21.03
C ALA A 43 -1.14 -1.67 -21.83
N LEU A 44 -0.84 -0.46 -21.31
CA LEU A 44 0.15 0.43 -21.90
C LEU A 44 1.54 -0.21 -21.91
N SER A 45 1.91 -0.94 -20.85
CA SER A 45 3.21 -1.61 -20.77
C SER A 45 3.32 -2.82 -21.72
N ASP A 46 2.23 -3.55 -21.94
CA ASP A 46 2.19 -4.60 -22.97
C ASP A 46 2.43 -4.01 -24.37
N ARG A 47 1.89 -2.81 -24.64
CA ARG A 47 1.97 -2.17 -25.96
C ARG A 47 3.29 -1.43 -26.21
N PHE A 48 3.75 -0.64 -25.25
CA PHE A 48 4.91 0.25 -25.43
C PHE A 48 6.21 -0.35 -24.90
N GLY A 49 6.15 -1.50 -24.23
CA GLY A 49 7.27 -2.07 -23.49
C GLY A 49 7.17 -1.74 -22.01
N ARG A 50 7.75 -2.61 -21.19
CA ARG A 50 7.63 -2.55 -19.73
C ARG A 50 8.52 -1.46 -19.16
N ARG A 51 9.73 -1.32 -19.70
CA ARG A 51 10.72 -0.33 -19.23
C ARG A 51 10.24 1.13 -19.41
N PRO A 52 9.77 1.59 -20.59
CA PRO A 52 9.32 2.97 -20.77
C PRO A 52 8.20 3.36 -19.79
N VAL A 53 7.24 2.46 -19.55
CA VAL A 53 6.11 2.74 -18.65
C VAL A 53 6.57 2.85 -17.20
N LEU A 54 7.49 1.99 -16.75
CA LEU A 54 8.10 2.09 -15.42
C LEU A 54 8.88 3.39 -15.26
N LEU A 55 9.70 3.77 -16.25
CA LEU A 55 10.49 5.01 -16.20
C LEU A 55 9.62 6.27 -16.18
N VAL A 56 8.59 6.34 -17.02
CA VAL A 56 7.64 7.47 -17.03
C VAL A 56 6.94 7.59 -15.68
N SER A 57 6.57 6.46 -15.08
CA SER A 57 5.92 6.46 -13.76
C SER A 57 6.87 6.91 -12.65
N LEU A 58 8.13 6.44 -12.65
CA LEU A 58 9.14 6.89 -11.68
C LEU A 58 9.47 8.37 -11.82
N ALA A 59 9.63 8.87 -13.06
CA ALA A 59 9.85 10.28 -13.32
C ALA A 59 8.66 11.13 -12.89
N GLY A 60 7.43 10.70 -13.23
CA GLY A 60 6.20 11.36 -12.82
C GLY A 60 6.08 11.44 -11.30
N ALA A 61 6.36 10.34 -10.58
CA ALA A 61 6.35 10.31 -9.13
C ALA A 61 7.43 11.21 -8.51
N ALA A 62 8.63 11.28 -9.10
CA ALA A 62 9.70 12.14 -8.62
C ALA A 62 9.33 13.62 -8.73
N VAL A 63 8.80 14.04 -9.89
CA VAL A 63 8.33 15.41 -10.12
C VAL A 63 7.16 15.74 -9.21
N ASP A 64 6.20 14.83 -9.10
CA ASP A 64 5.03 15.00 -8.26
C ASP A 64 5.40 15.22 -6.79
N TYR A 65 6.24 14.35 -6.21
CA TYR A 65 6.66 14.50 -4.83
C TYR A 65 7.50 15.76 -4.60
N ALA A 66 8.27 16.21 -5.58
CA ALA A 66 9.00 17.49 -5.49
C ALA A 66 8.06 18.70 -5.47
N ILE A 67 6.99 18.67 -6.28
CA ILE A 67 5.95 19.70 -6.27
C ILE A 67 5.18 19.66 -4.95
N MET A 68 4.76 18.48 -4.49
CA MET A 68 4.07 18.32 -3.21
C MET A 68 4.93 18.77 -2.02
N ALA A 69 6.25 18.56 -2.08
CA ALA A 69 7.18 19.03 -1.03
C ALA A 69 7.17 20.55 -0.88
N THR A 70 6.82 21.29 -1.93
CA THR A 70 6.75 22.76 -1.92
C THR A 70 5.30 23.26 -1.99
N ALA A 71 4.31 22.39 -1.77
CA ALA A 71 2.90 22.67 -1.97
C ALA A 71 2.45 23.90 -1.16
N PRO A 72 2.20 25.05 -1.83
CA PRO A 72 1.77 26.26 -1.14
C PRO A 72 0.26 26.27 -0.86
N PHE A 73 -0.49 25.35 -1.50
CA PHE A 73 -1.94 25.30 -1.43
C PHE A 73 -2.44 23.86 -1.35
N LEU A 74 -3.58 23.66 -0.69
CA LEU A 74 -4.21 22.35 -0.54
C LEU A 74 -4.55 21.67 -1.89
N TRP A 75 -4.94 22.42 -2.91
CA TRP A 75 -5.25 21.87 -4.24
C TRP A 75 -4.04 21.21 -4.91
N VAL A 76 -2.82 21.66 -4.61
CA VAL A 76 -1.59 21.05 -5.11
C VAL A 76 -1.43 19.65 -4.53
N LEU A 77 -1.78 19.45 -3.25
CA LEU A 77 -1.78 18.12 -2.64
C LEU A 77 -2.84 17.20 -3.27
N TYR A 78 -4.02 17.72 -3.62
CA TYR A 78 -5.05 16.94 -4.30
C TYR A 78 -4.59 16.45 -5.68
N ILE A 79 -4.06 17.36 -6.50
CA ILE A 79 -3.51 17.00 -7.81
C ILE A 79 -2.36 16.02 -7.63
N GLY A 80 -1.50 16.25 -6.64
CA GLY A 80 -0.37 15.37 -6.41
C GLY A 80 -0.79 13.97 -6.01
N ARG A 81 -1.80 13.80 -5.16
CA ARG A 81 -2.34 12.46 -4.85
C ARG A 81 -2.93 11.75 -6.06
N ILE A 82 -3.53 12.49 -7.00
CA ILE A 82 -4.02 11.93 -8.26
C ILE A 82 -2.83 11.42 -9.08
N VAL A 83 -1.81 12.26 -9.29
CA VAL A 83 -0.61 11.90 -10.06
C VAL A 83 0.12 10.74 -9.40
N ALA A 84 0.39 10.80 -8.10
CA ALA A 84 0.98 9.72 -7.32
C ALA A 84 0.19 8.40 -7.43
N GLY A 85 -1.14 8.46 -7.47
CA GLY A 85 -1.98 7.26 -7.63
C GLY A 85 -1.85 6.64 -9.02
N ILE A 86 -1.80 7.48 -10.07
CA ILE A 86 -1.54 7.05 -11.45
C ILE A 86 -0.15 6.40 -11.52
N THR A 87 0.90 7.10 -11.12
CA THR A 87 2.29 6.61 -11.20
C THR A 87 2.60 5.48 -10.22
N GLY A 88 1.83 5.37 -9.13
CA GLY A 88 1.93 4.33 -8.11
C GLY A 88 1.30 3.00 -8.53
N ALA A 89 0.55 2.95 -9.62
CA ALA A 89 -0.07 1.73 -10.14
C ALA A 89 0.90 0.88 -11.00
N THR A 90 2.21 1.02 -10.77
CA THR A 90 3.27 0.28 -11.45
C THR A 90 3.50 -1.13 -10.95
N GLY A 91 2.89 -1.52 -9.82
CA GLY A 91 3.06 -2.87 -9.25
C GLY A 91 2.71 -3.99 -10.24
N ALA A 92 1.66 -3.81 -11.05
CA ALA A 92 1.28 -4.75 -12.09
C ALA A 92 2.34 -4.85 -13.21
N VAL A 93 2.89 -3.70 -13.63
CA VAL A 93 3.93 -3.63 -14.67
C VAL A 93 5.24 -4.26 -14.17
N ALA A 94 5.63 -4.00 -12.92
CA ALA A 94 6.82 -4.58 -12.31
C ALA A 94 6.69 -6.11 -12.14
N GLY A 95 5.52 -6.59 -11.69
CA GLY A 95 5.25 -8.02 -11.60
C GLY A 95 5.29 -8.70 -12.98
N ALA A 96 4.74 -8.06 -14.01
CA ALA A 96 4.81 -8.56 -15.37
C ALA A 96 6.26 -8.54 -15.93
N TYR A 97 7.03 -7.50 -15.64
CA TYR A 97 8.45 -7.44 -16.02
C TYR A 97 9.26 -8.60 -15.42
N ILE A 98 9.09 -8.89 -14.12
CA ILE A 98 9.73 -10.03 -13.46
C ILE A 98 9.26 -11.34 -14.11
N ALA A 99 7.97 -11.46 -14.38
CA ALA A 99 7.41 -12.63 -15.05
C ALA A 99 7.98 -12.86 -16.46
N ASP A 100 8.35 -11.80 -17.18
CA ASP A 100 8.89 -11.84 -18.54
C ASP A 100 10.38 -12.27 -18.56
N ILE A 101 11.16 -11.93 -17.53
CA ILE A 101 12.61 -12.21 -17.47
C ILE A 101 12.99 -13.45 -16.65
N THR A 102 12.01 -14.07 -15.97
CA THR A 102 12.25 -15.19 -15.06
C THR A 102 11.64 -16.48 -15.61
N ASP A 103 12.45 -17.53 -15.65
CA ASP A 103 12.03 -18.87 -16.03
C ASP A 103 11.06 -19.48 -15.00
N GLY A 104 10.23 -20.42 -15.46
CA GLY A 104 9.10 -20.98 -14.67
C GLY A 104 9.50 -21.49 -13.28
N ASP A 105 10.63 -22.18 -13.17
CA ASP A 105 11.09 -22.81 -11.93
C ASP A 105 11.60 -21.80 -10.90
N GLU A 106 12.10 -20.65 -11.33
CA GLU A 106 12.61 -19.60 -10.45
C GLU A 106 11.58 -18.48 -10.18
N ARG A 107 10.42 -18.54 -10.83
CA ARG A 107 9.38 -17.51 -10.73
C ARG A 107 8.92 -17.30 -9.30
N ALA A 108 8.66 -18.37 -8.55
CA ALA A 108 8.25 -18.29 -7.16
C ALA A 108 9.29 -17.56 -6.28
N ARG A 109 10.59 -17.82 -6.51
CA ARG A 109 11.70 -17.18 -5.79
C ARG A 109 11.73 -15.67 -6.05
N HIS A 110 11.63 -15.25 -7.31
CA HIS A 110 11.69 -13.84 -7.68
C HIS A 110 10.46 -13.05 -7.20
N PHE A 111 9.26 -13.62 -7.30
CA PHE A 111 8.06 -13.03 -6.70
C PHE A 111 8.14 -12.98 -5.16
N GLY A 112 8.80 -13.95 -4.53
CA GLY A 112 9.15 -13.91 -3.11
C GLY A 112 10.05 -12.72 -2.76
N PHE A 113 11.12 -12.48 -3.53
CA PHE A 113 11.99 -11.31 -3.35
C PHE A 113 11.26 -9.97 -3.57
N MET A 114 10.41 -9.89 -4.60
CA MET A 114 9.56 -8.71 -4.84
C MET A 114 8.65 -8.42 -3.63
N SER A 115 8.03 -9.46 -3.08
CA SER A 115 7.17 -9.35 -1.90
C SER A 115 7.95 -8.92 -0.65
N ALA A 116 9.17 -9.44 -0.47
CA ALA A 116 10.08 -9.04 0.60
C ALA A 116 10.49 -7.56 0.49
N CYS A 117 10.78 -7.07 -0.73
CA CYS A 117 11.08 -5.65 -0.95
C CYS A 117 9.89 -4.76 -0.63
N PHE A 118 8.67 -5.17 -0.99
CA PHE A 118 7.44 -4.45 -0.64
C PHE A 118 7.23 -4.40 0.89
N GLY A 119 7.41 -5.53 1.57
CA GLY A 119 7.36 -5.60 3.03
C GLY A 119 8.40 -4.70 3.70
N PHE A 120 9.65 -4.71 3.22
CA PHE A 120 10.69 -3.82 3.70
C PHE A 120 10.32 -2.35 3.52
N GLY A 121 9.79 -1.97 2.36
CA GLY A 121 9.31 -0.61 2.11
C GLY A 121 8.15 -0.20 3.02
N MET A 122 7.25 -1.12 3.34
CA MET A 122 6.14 -0.91 4.27
C MET A 122 6.62 -0.66 5.71
N VAL A 123 7.73 -1.27 6.13
CA VAL A 123 8.32 -1.07 7.46
C VAL A 123 9.24 0.15 7.50
N ALA A 124 10.20 0.24 6.57
CA ALA A 124 11.17 1.34 6.52
C ALA A 124 10.50 2.68 6.19
N GLY A 125 9.44 2.67 5.38
CA GLY A 125 8.76 3.86 4.91
C GLY A 125 8.16 4.73 6.02
N PRO A 126 7.38 4.19 6.96
CA PRO A 126 6.86 4.94 8.11
C PRO A 126 7.94 5.39 9.09
N VAL A 127 8.99 4.59 9.35
CA VAL A 127 10.10 4.99 10.23
C VAL A 127 10.81 6.21 9.67
N LEU A 128 11.29 6.11 8.42
CA LEU A 128 11.98 7.19 7.74
C LEU A 128 11.07 8.41 7.61
N GLY A 129 9.78 8.20 7.32
CA GLY A 129 8.77 9.26 7.24
C GLY A 129 8.57 10.00 8.56
N GLY A 130 8.42 9.27 9.68
CA GLY A 130 8.24 9.84 11.01
C GLY A 130 9.48 10.57 11.51
N LEU A 131 10.67 9.98 11.35
CA LEU A 131 11.94 10.61 11.73
C LEU A 131 12.19 11.91 10.96
N MET A 132 12.03 11.90 9.64
CA MET A 132 12.17 13.12 8.83
C MET A 132 11.07 14.13 9.11
N GLY A 133 9.86 13.65 9.39
CA GLY A 133 8.71 14.46 9.80
C GLY A 133 8.92 15.26 11.06
N GLY A 134 9.67 14.70 12.03
CA GLY A 134 10.05 15.40 13.25
C GLY A 134 10.90 16.64 13.02
N PHE A 135 11.67 16.70 11.92
CA PHE A 135 12.42 17.91 11.53
C PHE A 135 11.57 18.89 10.72
N SER A 136 10.82 18.39 9.74
CA SER A 136 9.90 19.18 8.92
C SER A 136 8.86 18.28 8.25
N PRO A 137 7.56 18.67 8.21
CA PRO A 137 6.53 17.94 7.46
C PRO A 137 6.84 17.77 5.96
N HIS A 138 7.66 18.67 5.39
CA HIS A 138 8.04 18.65 3.98
C HIS A 138 9.20 17.70 3.67
N ALA A 139 10.05 17.37 4.65
CA ALA A 139 11.27 16.58 4.42
C ALA A 139 11.01 15.17 3.84
N PRO A 140 9.98 14.41 4.29
CA PRO A 140 9.67 13.11 3.69
C PRO A 140 9.26 13.17 2.23
N PHE A 141 8.69 14.28 1.76
CA PHE A 141 8.33 14.46 0.35
C PHE A 141 9.57 14.67 -0.52
N PHE A 142 10.52 15.48 -0.07
CA PHE A 142 11.81 15.61 -0.76
C PHE A 142 12.58 14.28 -0.81
N ALA A 143 12.58 13.52 0.28
CA ALA A 143 13.18 12.19 0.30
C ALA A 143 12.48 11.21 -0.66
N ALA A 144 11.15 11.23 -0.72
CA ALA A 144 10.39 10.43 -1.68
C ALA A 144 10.69 10.82 -3.13
N ALA A 145 10.82 12.12 -3.42
CA ALA A 145 11.20 12.63 -4.73
C ALA A 145 12.61 12.17 -5.12
N ALA A 146 13.58 12.29 -4.20
CA ALA A 146 14.95 11.86 -4.41
C ALA A 146 15.07 10.35 -4.64
N LEU A 147 14.35 9.53 -3.88
CA LEU A 147 14.34 8.07 -4.07
C LEU A 147 13.72 7.66 -5.40
N ASN A 148 12.62 8.29 -5.82
CA ASN A 148 12.02 8.03 -7.13
C ASN A 148 12.93 8.51 -8.27
N GLY A 149 13.57 9.66 -8.12
CA GLY A 149 14.55 10.19 -9.07
C GLY A 149 15.78 9.30 -9.19
N LEU A 150 16.30 8.79 -8.07
CA LEU A 150 17.39 7.83 -8.07
C LEU A 150 16.96 6.54 -8.78
N ASN A 151 15.81 5.96 -8.43
CA ASN A 151 15.27 4.76 -9.10
C ASN A 151 15.05 4.98 -10.60
N PHE A 152 14.63 6.18 -11.02
CA PHE A 152 14.53 6.55 -12.42
C PHE A 152 15.91 6.50 -13.10
N LEU A 153 16.94 7.12 -12.50
CA LEU A 153 18.31 7.07 -13.02
C LEU A 153 18.84 5.65 -13.09
N THR A 154 18.67 4.85 -12.03
CA THR A 154 19.07 3.43 -12.04
C THR A 154 18.32 2.67 -13.14
N GLY A 155 17.02 2.92 -13.31
CA GLY A 155 16.22 2.32 -14.38
C GLY A 155 16.69 2.73 -15.79
N CYS A 156 17.13 3.98 -15.97
CA CYS A 156 17.67 4.46 -17.23
C CYS A 156 18.94 3.70 -17.63
N PHE A 157 19.84 3.43 -16.69
CA PHE A 157 21.14 2.83 -16.97
C PHE A 157 21.17 1.30 -16.86
N LEU A 158 20.46 0.72 -15.89
CA LEU A 158 20.58 -0.71 -15.55
C LEU A 158 19.40 -1.57 -16.01
N LEU A 159 18.21 -0.99 -16.24
CA LEU A 159 17.01 -1.79 -16.55
C LEU A 159 16.94 -2.07 -18.06
N PRO A 160 17.12 -3.32 -18.53
CA PRO A 160 16.89 -3.67 -19.93
C PRO A 160 15.38 -3.66 -20.26
N GLU A 161 15.04 -3.73 -21.55
CA GLU A 161 13.65 -3.95 -21.95
C GLU A 161 13.33 -5.46 -21.91
N SER A 162 12.29 -5.86 -21.17
CA SER A 162 11.86 -7.26 -21.08
C SER A 162 10.88 -7.64 -22.19
N HIS A 163 10.09 -6.68 -22.67
CA HIS A 163 9.00 -6.95 -23.60
C HIS A 163 9.06 -6.00 -24.79
N LYS A 164 9.28 -6.55 -25.99
CA LYS A 164 9.15 -5.77 -27.23
C LYS A 164 7.67 -5.52 -27.46
N GLY A 165 7.23 -4.29 -27.21
CA GLY A 165 5.83 -3.87 -27.23
C GLY A 165 5.00 -4.45 -28.38
N GLU A 166 3.79 -4.94 -28.06
CA GLU A 166 2.89 -5.50 -29.06
C GLU A 166 2.30 -4.40 -29.96
N ARG A 167 2.33 -4.60 -31.28
CA ARG A 167 1.69 -3.70 -32.26
C ARG A 167 0.16 -3.79 -32.29
N ARG A 168 -0.44 -4.68 -31.48
CA ARG A 168 -1.89 -4.90 -31.46
C ARG A 168 -2.61 -3.71 -30.81
N PRO A 169 -3.81 -3.34 -31.31
CA PRO A 169 -4.60 -2.28 -30.70
C PRO A 169 -5.05 -2.66 -29.29
N LEU A 170 -5.01 -1.71 -28.37
CA LEU A 170 -5.48 -1.90 -27.00
C LEU A 170 -6.96 -2.29 -27.01
N ARG A 171 -7.29 -3.47 -26.48
CA ARG A 171 -8.68 -3.87 -26.28
C ARG A 171 -9.28 -3.00 -25.18
N ARG A 172 -10.45 -2.41 -25.44
CA ARG A 172 -11.18 -1.60 -24.45
C ARG A 172 -11.51 -2.38 -23.17
N GLU A 173 -11.68 -3.69 -23.31
CA GLU A 173 -11.89 -4.62 -22.18
C GLU A 173 -10.68 -4.69 -21.24
N ALA A 174 -9.46 -4.62 -21.77
CA ALA A 174 -8.23 -4.66 -20.97
C ALA A 174 -8.01 -3.38 -20.15
N LEU A 175 -8.67 -2.28 -20.54
CA LEU A 175 -8.62 -1.00 -19.83
C LEU A 175 -9.68 -0.90 -18.72
N ASN A 176 -10.63 -1.83 -18.65
CA ASN A 176 -11.75 -1.75 -17.72
C ASN A 176 -11.45 -2.54 -16.44
N PRO A 177 -11.23 -1.88 -15.29
CA PRO A 177 -10.97 -2.55 -14.00
C PRO A 177 -12.13 -3.44 -13.55
N LEU A 178 -13.35 -3.17 -14.00
CA LEU A 178 -14.56 -3.91 -13.63
C LEU A 178 -14.87 -5.09 -14.56
N ALA A 179 -14.10 -5.28 -15.64
CA ALA A 179 -14.34 -6.38 -16.57
C ALA A 179 -14.27 -7.75 -15.87
N SER A 180 -13.32 -7.93 -14.95
CA SER A 180 -13.13 -9.17 -14.19
C SER A 180 -14.32 -9.55 -13.30
N PHE A 181 -15.07 -8.56 -12.80
CA PHE A 181 -16.26 -8.81 -11.97
C PHE A 181 -17.43 -9.41 -12.75
N ARG A 182 -17.50 -9.18 -14.06
CA ARG A 182 -18.55 -9.75 -14.92
C ARG A 182 -18.45 -11.26 -15.03
N TRP A 183 -17.22 -11.77 -15.07
CA TRP A 183 -16.95 -13.21 -15.10
C TRP A 183 -17.22 -13.86 -13.74
N ALA A 184 -16.77 -13.22 -12.65
CA ALA A 184 -16.95 -13.74 -11.28
C ALA A 184 -18.42 -13.83 -10.83
N ARG A 185 -19.30 -12.97 -11.36
CA ARG A 185 -20.76 -13.00 -11.04
C ARG A 185 -21.45 -14.32 -11.40
N GLY A 186 -20.90 -15.11 -12.32
CA GLY A 186 -21.45 -16.42 -12.67
C GLY A 186 -21.15 -17.52 -11.65
N MET A 187 -20.25 -17.28 -10.70
CA MET A 187 -19.76 -18.28 -9.74
C MET A 187 -20.01 -17.80 -8.31
N THR A 188 -21.11 -18.26 -7.69
CA THR A 188 -21.53 -17.82 -6.34
C THR A 188 -20.42 -17.94 -5.30
N VAL A 189 -19.59 -19.00 -5.36
CA VAL A 189 -18.46 -19.20 -4.44
C VAL A 189 -17.37 -18.15 -4.64
N VAL A 190 -16.98 -17.88 -5.88
CA VAL A 190 -15.95 -16.86 -6.20
C VAL A 190 -16.45 -15.47 -5.80
N ALA A 191 -17.72 -15.16 -6.08
CA ALA A 191 -18.32 -13.90 -5.67
C ALA A 191 -18.32 -13.74 -4.13
N ALA A 192 -18.60 -14.81 -3.38
CA ALA A 192 -18.53 -14.81 -1.92
C ALA A 192 -17.09 -14.60 -1.41
N LEU A 193 -16.09 -15.28 -1.99
CA LEU A 193 -14.67 -15.09 -1.63
C LEU A 193 -14.19 -13.67 -1.94
N MET A 194 -14.60 -13.11 -3.08
CA MET A 194 -14.31 -11.70 -3.43
C MET A 194 -14.95 -10.72 -2.43
N ALA A 195 -16.18 -11.00 -1.98
CA ALA A 195 -16.82 -10.16 -0.97
C ALA A 195 -16.10 -10.23 0.38
N VAL A 196 -15.68 -11.43 0.82
CA VAL A 196 -14.86 -11.62 2.03
C VAL A 196 -13.53 -10.88 1.90
N PHE A 197 -12.83 -11.03 0.77
CA PHE A 197 -11.59 -10.31 0.48
C PHE A 197 -11.79 -8.80 0.55
N PHE A 198 -12.87 -8.29 -0.06
CA PHE A 198 -13.20 -6.87 -0.04
C PHE A 198 -13.43 -6.35 1.39
N ILE A 199 -14.20 -7.09 2.21
CA ILE A 199 -14.45 -6.73 3.60
C ILE A 199 -13.14 -6.71 4.39
N MET A 200 -12.29 -7.73 4.22
CA MET A 200 -10.98 -7.79 4.87
C MET A 200 -10.10 -6.61 4.49
N GLN A 201 -10.04 -6.28 3.21
CA GLN A 201 -9.28 -5.13 2.74
C GLN A 201 -9.85 -3.83 3.28
N LEU A 202 -11.17 -3.67 3.33
CA LEU A 202 -11.83 -2.49 3.88
C LEU A 202 -11.47 -2.30 5.36
N VAL A 203 -11.57 -3.37 6.17
CA VAL A 203 -11.21 -3.34 7.59
C VAL A 203 -9.72 -3.07 7.78
N GLY A 204 -8.86 -3.71 6.98
CA GLY A 204 -7.41 -3.49 7.03
C GLY A 204 -6.96 -2.07 6.67
N GLN A 205 -7.77 -1.30 5.93
CA GLN A 205 -7.48 0.11 5.66
C GLN A 205 -7.82 1.05 6.83
N VAL A 206 -8.64 0.61 7.79
CA VAL A 206 -9.06 1.45 8.93
C VAL A 206 -7.85 1.89 9.78
N PRO A 207 -6.94 1.01 10.22
CA PRO A 207 -5.71 1.43 10.89
C PRO A 207 -4.86 2.34 10.01
N ALA A 208 -4.69 2.01 8.73
CA ALA A 208 -3.84 2.81 7.84
C ALA A 208 -4.30 4.28 7.75
N ALA A 209 -5.62 4.52 7.81
CA ALA A 209 -6.20 5.85 7.82
C ALA A 209 -6.22 6.49 9.22
N LEU A 210 -6.60 5.76 10.26
CA LEU A 210 -6.88 6.36 11.57
C LEU A 210 -5.73 6.28 12.56
N TRP A 211 -4.75 5.40 12.37
CA TRP A 211 -3.72 5.13 13.37
C TRP A 211 -2.91 6.37 13.75
N VAL A 212 -2.54 7.17 12.75
CA VAL A 212 -1.78 8.42 12.96
C VAL A 212 -2.61 9.40 13.80
N ILE A 213 -3.84 9.69 13.36
CA ILE A 213 -4.74 10.64 14.03
C ILE A 213 -5.11 10.16 15.43
N PHE A 214 -5.42 8.88 15.59
CA PHE A 214 -5.73 8.26 16.87
C PHE A 214 -4.54 8.35 17.83
N GLY A 215 -3.32 8.05 17.36
CA GLY A 215 -2.10 8.17 18.17
C GLY A 215 -1.82 9.60 18.63
N GLU A 216 -1.99 10.58 17.74
CA GLU A 216 -1.81 12.01 18.06
C GLU A 216 -2.87 12.51 19.04
N ASP A 217 -4.15 12.29 18.76
CA ASP A 217 -5.25 12.87 19.54
C ASP A 217 -5.45 12.17 20.88
N ARG A 218 -5.31 10.83 20.93
CA ARG A 218 -5.58 10.02 22.13
C ARG A 218 -4.38 9.87 23.04
N PHE A 219 -3.19 9.70 22.46
CA PHE A 219 -1.97 9.39 23.22
C PHE A 219 -0.91 10.50 23.17
N HIS A 220 -1.17 11.58 22.43
CA HIS A 220 -0.21 12.67 22.22
C HIS A 220 1.14 12.18 21.68
N TRP A 221 1.10 11.17 20.80
CA TRP A 221 2.29 10.67 20.14
C TRP A 221 2.81 11.67 19.11
N ASP A 222 4.13 11.78 19.03
CA ASP A 222 4.82 12.50 17.98
C ASP A 222 4.97 11.64 16.72
N ALA A 223 5.34 12.26 15.60
CA ALA A 223 5.54 11.59 14.32
C ALA A 223 6.57 10.44 14.41
N THR A 224 7.58 10.56 15.28
CA THR A 224 8.58 9.53 15.53
C THR A 224 7.97 8.29 16.16
N THR A 225 7.21 8.45 17.26
CA THR A 225 6.55 7.34 17.94
C THR A 225 5.56 6.64 17.02
N ILE A 226 4.81 7.41 16.22
CA ILE A 226 3.88 6.87 15.22
C ILE A 226 4.65 6.06 14.16
N GLY A 227 5.73 6.60 13.61
CA GLY A 227 6.58 5.91 12.64
C GLY A 227 7.15 4.59 13.17
N ILE A 228 7.66 4.59 14.41
CA ILE A 228 8.16 3.38 15.10
C ILE A 228 7.03 2.37 15.32
N SER A 229 5.85 2.84 15.74
CA SER A 229 4.69 1.98 16.01
C SER A 229 4.20 1.26 14.75
N LEU A 230 4.13 1.97 13.60
CA LEU A 230 3.76 1.38 12.31
C LEU A 230 4.80 0.37 11.82
N ALA A 231 6.08 0.63 12.09
CA ALA A 231 7.16 -0.30 11.75
C ALA A 231 7.12 -1.57 12.61
N ALA A 232 6.91 -1.42 13.92
CA ALA A 232 6.72 -2.53 14.84
C ALA A 232 5.52 -3.39 14.41
N PHE A 233 4.40 -2.76 14.05
CA PHE A 233 3.24 -3.46 13.49
C PHE A 233 3.59 -4.22 12.20
N GLY A 234 4.26 -3.58 11.24
CA GLY A 234 4.65 -4.23 9.99
C GLY A 234 5.58 -5.44 10.19
N ILE A 235 6.55 -5.35 11.11
CA ILE A 235 7.42 -6.46 11.48
C ILE A 235 6.60 -7.58 12.11
N LEU A 236 5.80 -7.28 13.14
CA LEU A 236 4.96 -8.27 13.81
C LEU A 236 3.99 -8.95 12.84
N HIS A 237 3.37 -8.18 11.94
CA HIS A 237 2.44 -8.69 10.93
C HIS A 237 3.16 -9.60 9.94
N SER A 238 4.33 -9.21 9.44
CA SER A 238 5.14 -10.05 8.54
C SER A 238 5.57 -11.36 9.21
N LEU A 239 5.94 -11.30 10.49
CA LEU A 239 6.37 -12.44 11.28
C LEU A 239 5.21 -13.39 11.58
N ALA A 240 4.04 -12.84 11.94
CA ALA A 240 2.81 -13.59 12.13
C ALA A 240 2.40 -14.29 10.83
N GLN A 241 2.44 -13.57 9.71
CA GLN A 241 2.12 -14.12 8.40
C GLN A 241 3.09 -15.25 8.01
N ALA A 242 4.40 -15.09 8.24
CA ALA A 242 5.41 -16.09 7.89
C ALA A 242 5.40 -17.34 8.79
N MET A 243 5.27 -17.15 10.11
CA MET A 243 5.47 -18.25 11.08
C MET A 243 4.18 -18.87 11.59
N ILE A 244 3.10 -18.10 11.72
CA ILE A 244 1.88 -18.57 12.38
C ILE A 244 0.91 -19.16 11.35
N THR A 245 0.86 -18.60 10.15
CA THR A 245 -0.12 -18.97 9.11
C THR A 245 -0.06 -20.46 8.75
N GLY A 246 1.11 -20.97 8.37
CA GLY A 246 1.27 -22.36 7.94
C GLY A 246 0.84 -23.38 9.01
N PRO A 247 1.39 -23.32 10.24
CA PRO A 247 1.00 -24.23 11.31
C PRO A 247 -0.48 -24.17 11.69
N VAL A 248 -1.08 -22.97 11.70
CA VAL A 248 -2.50 -22.78 12.03
C VAL A 248 -3.40 -23.34 10.93
N ALA A 249 -3.10 -23.06 9.66
CA ALA A 249 -3.82 -23.60 8.51
C ALA A 249 -3.75 -25.13 8.47
N ALA A 250 -2.57 -25.71 8.68
CA ALA A 250 -2.39 -27.16 8.70
C ALA A 250 -3.15 -27.86 9.84
N ARG A 251 -3.29 -27.23 11.01
CA ARG A 251 -3.96 -27.82 12.19
C ARG A 251 -5.47 -27.61 12.21
N LEU A 252 -5.94 -26.43 11.79
CA LEU A 252 -7.35 -26.03 11.93
C LEU A 252 -8.11 -25.99 10.59
N GLY A 253 -7.39 -26.03 9.46
CA GLY A 253 -7.92 -25.83 8.13
C GLY A 253 -8.09 -24.34 7.79
N GLU A 254 -8.05 -24.02 6.49
CA GLU A 254 -8.03 -22.65 5.96
C GLU A 254 -9.21 -21.80 6.44
N ARG A 255 -10.42 -22.35 6.42
CA ARG A 255 -11.63 -21.63 6.86
C ARG A 255 -11.56 -21.21 8.33
N ARG A 256 -11.02 -22.07 9.21
CA ARG A 256 -10.92 -21.76 10.65
C ARG A 256 -9.75 -20.82 10.94
N ALA A 257 -8.64 -20.96 10.19
CA ALA A 257 -7.53 -20.01 10.24
C ALA A 257 -7.99 -18.59 9.87
N LEU A 258 -8.79 -18.46 8.81
CA LEU A 258 -9.42 -17.20 8.40
C LEU A 258 -10.30 -16.61 9.52
N MET A 259 -11.21 -17.41 10.09
CA MET A 259 -12.08 -16.94 11.18
C MET A 259 -11.28 -16.51 12.41
N LEU A 260 -10.21 -17.23 12.75
CA LEU A 260 -9.35 -16.91 13.89
C LEU A 260 -8.61 -15.58 13.68
N GLY A 261 -8.12 -15.32 12.47
CA GLY A 261 -7.55 -14.02 12.11
C GLY A 261 -8.56 -12.88 12.27
N MET A 262 -9.78 -13.05 11.76
CA MET A 262 -10.84 -12.04 11.90
C MET A 262 -11.25 -11.79 13.37
N ILE A 263 -11.31 -12.83 14.19
CA ILE A 263 -11.61 -12.71 15.62
C ILE A 263 -10.47 -11.98 16.34
N ALA A 264 -9.21 -12.27 16.00
CA ALA A 264 -8.06 -11.57 16.56
C ALA A 264 -8.09 -10.08 16.21
N ASP A 265 -8.33 -9.72 14.95
CA ASP A 265 -8.48 -8.33 14.52
C ASP A 265 -9.63 -7.63 15.24
N GLY A 266 -10.83 -8.23 15.23
CA GLY A 266 -12.01 -7.68 15.88
C GLY A 266 -11.79 -7.44 17.37
N THR A 267 -11.16 -8.41 18.05
CA THR A 267 -10.81 -8.27 19.47
C THR A 267 -9.77 -7.17 19.68
N GLY A 268 -8.77 -7.07 18.80
CA GLY A 268 -7.76 -6.01 18.83
C GLY A 268 -8.37 -4.62 18.73
N TYR A 269 -9.31 -4.40 17.81
CA TYR A 269 -10.02 -3.12 17.68
C TYR A 269 -10.87 -2.78 18.90
N ILE A 270 -11.58 -3.77 19.47
CA ILE A 270 -12.37 -3.58 20.68
C ILE A 270 -11.46 -3.17 21.84
N LEU A 271 -10.34 -3.85 22.04
CA LEU A 271 -9.37 -3.51 23.09
C LEU A 271 -8.78 -2.10 22.88
N LEU A 272 -8.51 -1.73 21.62
CA LEU A 272 -8.00 -0.40 21.29
C LEU A 272 -8.99 0.71 21.66
N ALA A 273 -10.30 0.47 21.54
CA ALA A 273 -11.32 1.44 21.93
C ALA A 273 -11.29 1.77 23.44
N PHE A 274 -10.87 0.82 24.29
CA PHE A 274 -10.70 1.02 25.73
C PHE A 274 -9.29 1.42 26.13
N ALA A 275 -8.36 1.56 25.19
CA ALA A 275 -6.99 1.96 25.49
C ALA A 275 -6.95 3.41 25.98
N THR A 276 -6.41 3.60 27.19
CA THR A 276 -6.29 4.92 27.83
C THR A 276 -4.85 5.42 27.87
N ARG A 277 -3.87 4.54 27.76
CA ARG A 277 -2.44 4.87 27.79
C ARG A 277 -1.75 4.35 26.54
N GLY A 278 -0.81 5.11 25.98
CA GLY A 278 -0.13 4.76 24.74
C GLY A 278 0.59 3.41 24.78
N TRP A 279 1.17 3.02 25.92
CA TRP A 279 1.85 1.72 26.03
C TRP A 279 0.91 0.52 25.80
N MET A 280 -0.39 0.66 26.04
CA MET A 280 -1.39 -0.40 25.85
C MET A 280 -1.56 -0.76 24.37
N ALA A 281 -1.22 0.15 23.45
CA ALA A 281 -1.31 -0.10 22.01
C ALA A 281 -0.34 -1.20 21.54
N PHE A 282 0.86 -1.29 22.11
CA PHE A 282 1.89 -2.26 21.68
C PHE A 282 1.50 -3.74 21.91
N PRO A 283 0.99 -4.17 23.08
CA PRO A 283 0.51 -5.55 23.22
C PRO A 283 -0.72 -5.82 22.34
N ILE A 284 -1.60 -4.82 22.12
CA ILE A 284 -2.75 -4.95 21.22
C ILE A 284 -2.29 -5.14 19.76
N MET A 285 -1.19 -4.51 19.35
CA MET A 285 -0.61 -4.72 18.01
C MET A 285 -0.21 -6.15 17.74
N VAL A 286 0.23 -6.92 18.74
CA VAL A 286 0.56 -8.34 18.55
C VAL A 286 -0.69 -9.12 18.16
N LEU A 287 -1.82 -8.79 18.77
CA LEU A 287 -3.12 -9.39 18.45
C LEU A 287 -3.59 -8.98 17.05
N LEU A 288 -3.53 -7.69 16.71
CA LEU A 288 -3.86 -7.19 15.37
C LEU A 288 -2.94 -7.78 14.29
N ALA A 289 -1.64 -7.94 14.57
CA ALA A 289 -0.69 -8.55 13.66
C ALA A 289 -1.04 -10.02 13.37
N SER A 290 -1.60 -10.74 14.34
CA SER A 290 -2.06 -12.11 14.15
C SER A 290 -3.30 -12.23 13.25
N GLY A 291 -4.04 -11.13 13.03
CA GLY A 291 -5.09 -11.05 12.01
C GLY A 291 -4.58 -11.27 10.59
N GLY A 292 -3.28 -11.02 10.34
CA GLY A 292 -2.61 -11.21 9.06
C GLY A 292 -2.63 -12.64 8.50
N ILE A 293 -3.02 -13.63 9.31
CA ILE A 293 -3.20 -15.04 8.90
C ILE A 293 -4.38 -15.19 7.92
N GLY A 294 -5.38 -14.30 7.98
CA GLY A 294 -6.60 -14.46 7.20
C GLY A 294 -6.37 -14.39 5.69
N MET A 295 -5.48 -13.51 5.22
CA MET A 295 -5.29 -13.25 3.79
C MET A 295 -4.69 -14.45 3.04
N PRO A 296 -3.58 -15.06 3.50
CA PRO A 296 -3.08 -16.30 2.90
C PRO A 296 -4.09 -17.44 2.95
N ALA A 297 -4.82 -17.59 4.07
CA ALA A 297 -5.80 -18.65 4.23
C ALA A 297 -6.95 -18.52 3.21
N LEU A 298 -7.40 -17.28 2.94
CA LEU A 298 -8.41 -17.01 1.91
C LEU A 298 -7.90 -17.32 0.50
N GLN A 299 -6.62 -17.09 0.21
CA GLN A 299 -6.01 -17.38 -1.10
C GLN A 299 -5.82 -18.89 -1.35
N ALA A 300 -5.77 -19.70 -0.29
CA ALA A 300 -5.62 -21.15 -0.39
C ALA A 300 -6.95 -21.91 -0.53
N MET A 301 -8.10 -21.24 -0.32
CA MET A 301 -9.46 -21.80 -0.46
C MET A 301 -9.99 -21.72 -1.90
#